data_AF-A0AA49GJL2-F1
#
_entry.id   AF-A0AA49GJL2-F1
#
_cell.length_a   1.000
_cell.length_b   1.000
_cell.length_c   1.000
_cell.angle_alpha   90.00
_cell.angle_beta   90.00
_cell.angle_gamma   90.00
#
_symmetry.space_group_name_H-M   'P 1'
#
loop_
_entity.id
_entity.type
_entity.pdbx_description
1 polymer ?
#
loop_
_entity_poly.entity_id
_entity_poly.type
_entity_poly.pdbx_seq_one_letter_code
_entity_poly.pdbx_strand_id
1 'polypeptide(L)'
;MLDYISRDYTAAVQNGKVINDGEYAEMLEFSYKVIELIKNSELNENEKANILAELKKMKGLIDRKAPHENITTVAGKSRQDIIEAAGFKTAPLTWPNLKNGETLYVQNCTACHGVRGAGDGKLAAGLVPAPTNFLNHTLMQEISPFQAYNTIKLGVEGTAMQSFESLTDEEIWDLAFYIKSLRFETKADNESGLQQLFEQANAPVNLQEVATLSDVELLKRLEPDNKNAKLSLAVLRTQFPQDVNRVSTLDRAKTYLKNALQNYTTGSYSSAREDALAAYLEGIEPSEARLKANDPAFTARLEQQMFKIRQIIEQKAEKSKVETEINNGLDMIDQAGKLMQDKKLNYWLSFALSASIML
;
A
#
# COMPACT_ATOMS: atom_id res chain seq x y z
N MET A 1 15.85 1.13 -5.16
CA MET A 1 16.91 1.48 -6.14
C MET A 1 16.48 2.57 -7.10
N LEU A 2 15.41 2.40 -7.88
CA LEU A 2 14.93 3.45 -8.81
C LEU A 2 14.67 4.79 -8.12
N ASP A 3 14.08 4.75 -6.93
CA ASP A 3 13.79 5.97 -6.17
C ASP A 3 15.04 6.63 -5.61
N TYR A 4 16.03 5.84 -5.19
CA TYR A 4 17.33 6.36 -4.78
C TYR A 4 18.01 7.06 -5.96
N ILE A 5 18.05 6.41 -7.13
CA ILE A 5 18.57 7.01 -8.36
C ILE A 5 17.82 8.31 -8.69
N SER A 6 16.51 8.34 -8.51
CA SER A 6 15.70 9.54 -8.77
C SER A 6 16.00 10.67 -7.77
N ARG A 7 16.07 10.38 -6.48
CA ARG A 7 16.19 11.38 -5.41
C ARG A 7 17.62 11.91 -5.29
N ASP A 8 18.58 11.00 -5.20
CA ASP A 8 19.94 11.29 -4.76
C ASP A 8 20.87 11.68 -5.93
N TYR A 9 20.38 11.63 -7.17
CA TYR A 9 21.15 12.03 -8.35
C TYR A 9 21.75 13.44 -8.26
N THR A 10 21.05 14.39 -7.63
CA THR A 10 21.53 15.77 -7.49
C THR A 10 22.72 15.92 -6.53
N ALA A 11 22.94 14.93 -5.66
CA ALA A 11 24.15 14.84 -4.83
C ALA A 11 25.35 14.30 -5.64
N ALA A 12 25.10 13.51 -6.68
CA ALA A 12 26.11 12.99 -7.59
C ALA A 12 26.47 13.96 -8.73
N VAL A 13 25.46 14.59 -9.35
CA VAL A 13 25.60 15.37 -10.59
C VAL A 13 24.83 16.68 -10.49
N GLN A 14 25.50 17.79 -10.82
CA GLN A 14 24.88 19.11 -10.96
C GLN A 14 25.37 19.80 -12.24
N ASN A 15 24.44 20.39 -12.99
CA ASN A 15 24.74 21.12 -14.24
C ASN A 15 25.61 20.33 -15.23
N GLY A 16 25.33 19.02 -15.36
CA GLY A 16 26.06 18.12 -16.26
C GLY A 16 27.46 17.72 -15.79
N LYS A 17 27.85 18.07 -14.56
CA LYS A 17 29.15 17.73 -13.97
C LYS A 17 28.96 16.80 -12.78
N VAL A 18 29.84 15.81 -12.67
CA VAL A 18 29.94 14.99 -11.45
C VAL A 18 30.53 15.88 -10.36
N ILE A 19 29.81 16.01 -9.25
CA ILE A 19 30.21 16.76 -8.07
C ILE A 19 30.62 15.85 -6.92
N ASN A 20 30.23 14.56 -6.98
CA ASN A 20 30.64 13.52 -6.05
C ASN A 20 30.81 12.19 -6.82
N ASP A 21 32.05 11.71 -6.93
CA ASP A 21 32.38 10.50 -7.68
C ASP A 21 31.84 9.22 -7.04
N GLY A 22 31.74 9.18 -5.70
CA GLY A 22 31.20 8.04 -4.96
C GLY A 22 29.70 7.88 -5.21
N GLU A 23 28.93 8.95 -4.99
CA GLU A 23 27.49 8.97 -5.26
C GLU A 23 27.20 8.69 -6.74
N TYR A 24 28.03 9.22 -7.66
CA TYR A 24 27.87 8.92 -9.09
C TYR A 24 28.13 7.45 -9.42
N ALA A 25 29.12 6.82 -8.78
CA ALA A 25 29.36 5.39 -8.92
C ALA A 25 28.16 4.57 -8.40
N GLU A 26 27.55 4.96 -7.28
CA GLU A 26 26.33 4.32 -6.77
C GLU A 26 25.14 4.46 -7.74
N MET A 27 24.96 5.62 -8.37
CA MET A 27 23.93 5.79 -9.42
C MET A 27 24.13 4.80 -10.57
N LEU A 28 25.38 4.61 -11.02
CA LEU A 28 25.71 3.67 -12.08
C LEU A 28 25.51 2.22 -11.64
N GLU A 29 25.98 1.86 -10.45
CA GLU A 29 25.84 0.52 -9.89
C GLU A 29 24.37 0.13 -9.74
N PHE A 30 23.55 0.99 -9.13
CA PHE A 30 22.14 0.70 -8.95
C PHE A 30 21.39 0.65 -10.28
N SER A 31 21.77 1.48 -11.26
CA SER A 31 21.18 1.39 -12.61
C SER A 31 21.45 0.03 -13.27
N TYR A 32 22.66 -0.53 -13.08
CA TYR A 32 23.02 -1.86 -13.56
C TYR A 32 22.28 -2.95 -12.79
N LYS A 33 22.25 -2.87 -11.45
CA LYS A 33 21.62 -3.87 -10.59
C LYS A 33 20.12 -4.01 -10.88
N VAL A 34 19.41 -2.89 -11.10
CA VAL A 34 17.98 -2.93 -11.48
C VAL A 34 17.79 -3.60 -12.84
N ILE A 35 18.66 -3.34 -13.83
CA ILE A 35 18.62 -4.01 -15.13
C ILE A 35 18.80 -5.53 -14.98
N GLU A 36 19.77 -5.97 -14.19
CA GLU A 36 20.01 -7.40 -13.94
C GLU A 36 18.84 -8.07 -13.22
N LEU A 37 18.25 -7.40 -12.23
CA LEU A 37 17.06 -7.90 -11.52
C LEU A 37 15.88 -8.13 -12.48
N ILE A 38 15.63 -7.20 -13.40
CA ILE A 38 14.54 -7.36 -14.39
C ILE A 38 14.87 -8.41 -15.45
N LYS A 39 16.12 -8.56 -15.88
CA LYS A 39 16.51 -9.65 -16.79
C LYS A 39 16.20 -11.02 -16.18
N ASN A 40 16.49 -11.17 -14.89
CA ASN A 40 16.37 -12.43 -14.16
C ASN A 40 15.00 -12.65 -13.51
N SER A 41 14.02 -11.77 -13.75
CA SER A 41 12.68 -11.90 -13.17
C SER A 41 11.79 -12.86 -13.96
N GLU A 42 10.71 -13.29 -13.33
CA GLU A 42 9.67 -14.15 -13.94
C GLU A 42 8.59 -13.35 -14.70
N LEU A 43 8.84 -12.07 -14.98
CA LEU A 43 7.91 -11.20 -15.73
C LEU A 43 7.71 -11.71 -17.16
N ASN A 44 6.56 -11.36 -17.76
CA ASN A 44 6.29 -11.65 -19.17
C ASN A 44 7.38 -11.07 -20.07
N GLU A 45 7.80 -11.81 -21.10
CA GLU A 45 8.90 -11.40 -21.97
C GLU A 45 8.66 -10.06 -22.69
N ASN A 46 7.41 -9.73 -23.05
CA ASN A 46 7.08 -8.43 -23.66
C ASN A 46 7.18 -7.28 -22.65
N GLU A 47 6.67 -7.48 -21.43
CA GLU A 47 6.75 -6.49 -20.34
C GLU A 47 8.20 -6.27 -19.93
N LYS A 48 8.94 -7.38 -19.75
CA LYS A 48 10.38 -7.39 -19.46
C LYS A 48 11.16 -6.61 -20.53
N ALA A 49 10.88 -6.85 -21.82
CA ALA A 49 11.55 -6.13 -22.90
C ALA A 49 11.31 -4.61 -22.85
N ASN A 50 10.07 -4.19 -22.60
CA ASN A 50 9.70 -2.77 -22.49
C ASN A 50 10.37 -2.11 -21.28
N ILE A 51 10.32 -2.74 -20.11
CA ILE A 51 10.97 -2.24 -18.89
C ILE A 51 12.48 -2.12 -19.10
N LEU A 52 13.12 -3.15 -19.68
CA LEU A 52 14.55 -3.13 -19.96
C LEU A 52 14.94 -2.00 -20.93
N ALA A 53 14.08 -1.63 -21.87
CA ALA A 53 14.34 -0.51 -22.78
C ALA A 53 14.35 0.83 -22.03
N GLU A 54 13.38 1.08 -21.15
CA GLU A 54 13.35 2.30 -20.33
C GLU A 54 14.50 2.35 -19.32
N LEU A 55 14.85 1.23 -18.68
CA LEU A 55 15.99 1.18 -17.76
C LEU A 55 17.34 1.44 -18.48
N LYS A 56 17.52 0.92 -19.69
CA LYS A 56 18.70 1.22 -20.52
C LYS A 56 18.76 2.71 -20.90
N LYS A 57 17.60 3.31 -21.21
CA LYS A 57 17.50 4.75 -21.48
C LYS A 57 17.82 5.58 -20.24
N MET A 58 17.35 5.17 -19.05
CA MET A 58 17.71 5.81 -17.78
C MET A 58 19.22 5.74 -17.54
N LYS A 59 19.82 4.56 -17.69
CA LYS A 59 21.27 4.41 -17.59
C LYS A 59 22.01 5.34 -18.57
N GLY A 60 21.57 5.41 -19.83
CA GLY A 60 22.15 6.31 -20.83
C GLY A 60 22.02 7.79 -20.45
N LEU A 61 20.94 8.19 -19.77
CA LEU A 61 20.78 9.53 -19.19
C LEU A 61 21.79 9.80 -18.07
N ILE A 62 22.03 8.82 -17.18
CA ILE A 62 23.03 8.90 -16.10
C ILE A 62 24.46 9.01 -16.69
N ASP A 63 24.79 8.18 -17.68
CA ASP A 63 26.10 8.15 -18.35
C ASP A 63 26.44 9.53 -18.94
N ARG A 64 25.46 10.17 -19.60
CA ARG A 64 25.61 11.49 -20.23
C ARG A 64 25.33 12.68 -19.30
N LYS A 65 25.16 12.43 -17.99
CA LYS A 65 24.98 13.47 -16.96
C LYS A 65 23.79 14.39 -17.27
N ALA A 66 22.69 13.80 -17.73
CA ALA A 66 21.50 14.53 -18.14
C ALA A 66 20.85 15.29 -16.96
N PRO A 67 19.99 16.29 -17.24
CA PRO A 67 19.24 16.98 -16.19
C PRO A 67 18.45 16.01 -15.31
N HIS A 68 18.41 16.30 -14.01
CA HIS A 68 17.72 15.51 -12.97
C HIS A 68 16.29 15.16 -13.34
N GLU A 69 15.53 16.12 -13.90
CA GLU A 69 14.14 15.93 -14.33
C GLU A 69 13.95 14.78 -15.34
N ASN A 70 14.94 14.54 -16.20
CA ASN A 70 14.88 13.43 -17.16
C ASN A 70 15.09 12.09 -16.46
N ILE A 71 15.97 12.05 -15.45
CA ILE A 71 16.22 10.86 -14.63
C ILE A 71 14.97 10.50 -13.83
N THR A 72 14.40 11.48 -13.12
CA THR A 72 13.19 11.27 -12.30
C THR A 72 12.02 10.80 -13.13
N THR A 73 11.83 11.36 -14.32
CA THR A 73 10.75 10.96 -15.24
C THR A 73 10.88 9.49 -15.67
N VAL A 74 12.09 9.07 -16.10
CA VAL A 74 12.28 7.68 -16.55
C VAL A 74 12.29 6.70 -15.38
N ALA A 75 12.86 7.07 -14.24
CA ALA A 75 12.85 6.24 -13.03
C ALA A 75 11.42 6.02 -12.52
N GLY A 76 10.61 7.08 -12.44
CA GLY A 76 9.21 7.01 -12.04
C GLY A 76 8.36 6.17 -13.00
N LYS A 77 8.54 6.36 -14.32
CA LYS A 77 7.88 5.51 -15.32
C LYS A 77 8.29 4.04 -15.19
N SER A 78 9.60 3.75 -15.11
CA SER A 78 10.10 2.38 -15.00
C SER A 78 9.57 1.69 -13.75
N ARG A 79 9.47 2.42 -12.63
CA ARG A 79 8.88 1.92 -11.39
C ARG A 79 7.41 1.52 -11.59
N GLN A 80 6.62 2.38 -12.24
CA GLN A 80 5.21 2.10 -12.52
C GLN A 80 5.06 0.86 -13.42
N ASP A 81 5.83 0.80 -14.51
CA ASP A 81 5.80 -0.34 -15.43
C ASP A 81 6.18 -1.66 -14.73
N ILE A 82 7.17 -1.64 -13.81
CA ILE A 82 7.56 -2.81 -13.01
C ILE A 82 6.46 -3.23 -12.06
N ILE A 83 5.83 -2.28 -11.37
CA ILE A 83 4.72 -2.54 -10.45
C ILE A 83 3.56 -3.22 -11.18
N GLU A 84 3.19 -2.68 -12.34
CA GLU A 84 2.09 -3.21 -13.15
C GLU A 84 2.39 -4.61 -13.66
N ALA A 85 3.59 -4.83 -14.21
CA ALA A 85 4.00 -6.13 -14.73
C ALA A 85 4.14 -7.20 -13.63
N ALA A 86 4.62 -6.82 -12.45
CA ALA A 86 4.77 -7.74 -11.32
C ALA A 86 3.46 -8.01 -10.58
N GLY A 87 2.43 -7.19 -10.80
CA GLY A 87 1.16 -7.28 -10.08
C GLY A 87 1.31 -7.03 -8.57
N PHE A 88 2.31 -6.22 -8.17
CA PHE A 88 2.56 -5.97 -6.74
C PHE A 88 1.42 -5.17 -6.11
N LYS A 89 1.04 -5.54 -4.89
CA LYS A 89 0.16 -4.72 -4.04
C LYS A 89 0.91 -3.47 -3.60
N THR A 90 0.69 -2.34 -4.29
CA THR A 90 1.35 -1.06 -3.99
C THR A 90 0.55 -0.15 -3.08
N ALA A 91 -0.59 -0.64 -2.62
CA ALA A 91 -1.48 0.05 -1.72
C ALA A 91 -2.20 -0.97 -0.85
N PRO A 92 -2.58 -0.59 0.37
CA PRO A 92 -3.51 -1.39 1.14
C PRO A 92 -4.87 -1.36 0.47
N LEU A 93 -5.68 -2.40 0.68
CA LEU A 93 -7.05 -2.42 0.16
C LEU A 93 -7.96 -1.40 0.84
N THR A 94 -7.70 -1.17 2.12
CA THR A 94 -8.48 -0.31 2.99
C THR A 94 -7.56 0.72 3.60
N TRP A 95 -8.13 1.85 3.98
CA TRP A 95 -7.37 2.88 4.67
C TRP A 95 -6.70 2.32 5.93
N PRO A 96 -5.40 2.57 6.13
CA PRO A 96 -4.70 2.07 7.32
C PRO A 96 -5.21 2.71 8.61
N ASN A 97 -5.14 1.94 9.69
CA ASN A 97 -5.52 2.36 11.03
C ASN A 97 -4.31 3.02 11.73
N LEU A 98 -4.28 4.35 11.73
CA LEU A 98 -3.15 5.10 12.33
C LEU A 98 -2.99 4.85 13.84
N LYS A 99 -4.05 4.45 14.56
CA LYS A 99 -3.98 4.12 15.99
C LYS A 99 -3.28 2.77 16.23
N ASN A 100 -3.51 1.81 15.33
CA ASN A 100 -2.74 0.57 15.34
C ASN A 100 -1.28 0.85 14.95
N GLY A 101 -1.06 1.68 13.91
CA GLY A 101 0.27 2.14 13.51
C GLY A 101 1.04 2.82 14.64
N GLU A 102 0.38 3.68 15.43
CA GLU A 102 0.97 4.29 16.63
C GLU A 102 1.40 3.24 17.66
N THR A 103 0.52 2.26 17.94
CA THR A 103 0.79 1.19 18.90
C THR A 103 2.00 0.37 18.48
N LEU A 104 2.05 -0.03 17.20
CA LEU A 104 3.17 -0.76 16.62
C LEU A 104 4.45 0.07 16.63
N TYR A 105 4.36 1.37 16.34
CA TYR A 105 5.50 2.28 16.34
C TYR A 105 6.13 2.38 17.72
N VAL A 106 5.30 2.54 18.77
CA VAL A 106 5.74 2.56 20.16
C VAL A 106 6.49 1.28 20.52
N GLN A 107 5.95 0.12 20.13
CA GLN A 107 6.52 -1.19 20.42
C GLN A 107 7.84 -1.46 19.69
N ASN A 108 7.93 -1.06 18.42
CA ASN A 108 8.98 -1.57 17.51
C ASN A 108 10.01 -0.51 17.09
N CYS A 109 9.65 0.78 17.07
CA CYS A 109 10.44 1.79 16.36
C CYS A 109 11.06 2.85 17.29
N THR A 110 10.43 3.14 18.43
CA THR A 110 10.82 4.27 19.31
C THR A 110 12.22 4.15 19.90
N ALA A 111 12.73 2.93 20.07
CA ALA A 111 14.05 2.70 20.63
C ALA A 111 15.16 3.35 19.79
N CYS A 112 15.03 3.36 18.45
CA CYS A 112 15.97 3.97 17.52
C CYS A 112 15.46 5.31 16.98
N HIS A 113 14.20 5.40 16.57
CA HIS A 113 13.67 6.61 15.91
C HIS A 113 13.12 7.66 16.89
N GLY A 114 13.04 7.34 18.18
CA GLY A 114 12.52 8.24 19.22
C GLY A 114 10.99 8.29 19.28
N VAL A 115 10.45 8.73 20.42
CA VAL A 115 8.99 8.75 20.67
C VAL A 115 8.24 9.62 19.66
N ARG A 116 8.85 10.72 19.22
CA ARG A 116 8.27 11.64 18.22
C ARG A 116 8.75 11.38 16.79
N GLY A 117 9.59 10.37 16.56
CA GLY A 117 10.18 10.12 15.25
C GLY A 117 11.31 11.05 14.85
N ALA A 118 11.99 11.70 15.80
CA ALA A 118 13.06 12.65 15.51
C ALA A 118 14.43 12.00 15.20
N GLY A 119 14.52 10.66 15.21
CA GLY A 119 15.78 9.93 15.02
C GLY A 119 16.68 9.95 16.27
N ASP A 120 16.11 10.26 17.43
CA ASP A 120 16.80 10.53 18.70
C ASP A 120 16.50 9.48 19.78
N GLY A 121 16.15 8.26 19.36
CA GLY A 121 15.89 7.16 20.27
C GLY A 121 17.12 6.81 21.13
N LYS A 122 16.90 6.13 22.26
CA LYS A 122 17.97 5.75 23.18
C LYS A 122 19.08 4.92 22.52
N LEU A 123 18.74 4.15 21.49
CA LEU A 123 19.67 3.33 20.71
C LEU A 123 20.23 4.06 19.48
N ALA A 124 19.81 5.30 19.20
CA ALA A 124 20.28 6.04 18.03
C ALA A 124 21.78 6.37 18.11
N ALA A 125 22.29 6.59 19.32
CA ALA A 125 23.68 6.95 19.54
C ALA A 125 24.62 5.83 19.09
N GLY A 126 25.47 6.13 18.11
CA GLY A 126 26.49 5.20 17.59
C GLY A 126 26.05 4.35 16.38
N LEU A 127 24.81 4.48 15.90
CA LEU A 127 24.37 3.84 14.67
C LEU A 127 24.89 4.60 13.44
N VAL A 128 25.40 3.84 12.46
CA VAL A 128 25.85 4.37 11.17
C VAL A 128 25.19 3.57 10.05
N PRO A 129 24.38 4.19 9.18
CA PRO A 129 23.90 5.58 9.28
C PRO A 129 23.01 5.81 10.51
N ALA A 130 22.85 7.08 10.91
CA ALA A 130 21.94 7.45 11.98
C ALA A 130 20.48 7.15 11.59
N PRO A 131 19.60 6.80 12.55
CA PRO A 131 18.18 6.57 12.27
C PRO A 131 17.53 7.79 11.59
N THR A 132 16.65 7.52 10.62
CA THR A 132 15.93 8.58 9.91
C THR A 132 15.10 9.44 10.86
N ASN A 133 15.24 10.76 10.73
CA ASN A 133 14.36 11.74 11.36
C ASN A 133 13.10 11.94 10.50
N PHE A 134 11.98 11.38 10.93
CA PHE A 134 10.69 11.45 10.26
C PHE A 134 10.03 12.84 10.31
N LEU A 135 10.57 13.76 11.12
CA LEU A 135 10.15 15.17 11.18
C LEU A 135 10.89 16.05 10.16
N ASN A 136 11.91 15.51 9.46
CA ASN A 136 12.59 16.24 8.41
C ASN A 136 11.67 16.39 7.18
N HIS A 137 11.05 17.56 7.03
CA HIS A 137 10.13 17.85 5.93
C HIS A 137 10.77 17.69 4.54
N THR A 138 12.01 18.14 4.36
CA THR A 138 12.71 18.08 3.07
C THR A 138 12.95 16.64 2.62
N LEU A 139 13.31 15.76 3.55
CA LEU A 139 13.48 14.34 3.25
C LEU A 139 12.14 13.63 3.07
N MET A 140 11.24 13.80 4.03
CA MET A 140 10.02 13.01 4.11
C MET A 140 8.95 13.42 3.10
N GLN A 141 9.03 14.61 2.50
CA GLN A 141 8.14 14.99 1.40
C GLN A 141 8.41 14.18 0.12
N GLU A 142 9.63 13.66 -0.06
CA GLU A 142 10.02 12.85 -1.22
C GLU A 142 9.72 11.36 -1.04
N ILE A 143 9.34 10.94 0.17
CA ILE A 143 9.11 9.53 0.50
C ILE A 143 7.61 9.24 0.51
N SER A 144 7.11 8.24 -0.23
CA SER A 144 5.72 7.80 -0.18
C SER A 144 5.46 6.77 0.93
N PRO A 145 4.21 6.57 1.38
CA PRO A 145 3.88 5.47 2.29
C PRO A 145 4.31 4.10 1.77
N PHE A 146 4.21 3.83 0.47
CA PHE A 146 4.66 2.56 -0.12
C PHE A 146 6.18 2.36 0.02
N GLN A 147 6.97 3.42 -0.10
CA GLN A 147 8.41 3.34 0.15
C GLN A 147 8.72 3.09 1.62
N ALA A 148 7.97 3.72 2.54
CA ALA A 148 8.07 3.44 3.96
C ALA A 148 7.68 1.98 4.26
N TYR A 149 6.58 1.49 3.69
CA TYR A 149 6.15 0.09 3.78
C TYR A 149 7.25 -0.88 3.36
N ASN A 150 7.87 -0.68 2.19
CA ASN A 150 8.95 -1.54 1.71
C ASN A 150 10.20 -1.49 2.61
N THR A 151 10.53 -0.30 3.11
CA THR A 151 11.67 -0.12 4.02
C THR A 151 11.44 -0.83 5.35
N ILE A 152 10.21 -0.79 5.87
CA ILE A 152 9.83 -1.51 7.10
C ILE A 152 9.84 -3.01 6.84
N LYS A 153 9.22 -3.47 5.74
CA LYS A 153 9.13 -4.89 5.40
C LYS A 153 10.51 -5.50 5.23
N LEU A 154 11.38 -4.89 4.43
CA LEU A 154 12.65 -5.49 3.99
C LEU A 154 13.84 -5.09 4.85
N GLY A 155 13.72 -4.02 5.66
CA GLY A 155 14.86 -3.39 6.32
C GLY A 155 15.79 -2.68 5.33
N VAL A 156 16.96 -2.27 5.82
CA VAL A 156 18.01 -1.65 5.02
C VAL A 156 19.32 -2.40 5.26
N GLU A 157 19.72 -3.17 4.26
CA GLU A 157 20.94 -3.98 4.26
C GLU A 157 22.17 -3.12 4.61
N GLY A 158 23.06 -3.65 5.47
CA GLY A 158 24.26 -2.94 5.91
C GLY A 158 24.01 -1.88 6.99
N THR A 159 22.78 -1.75 7.51
CA THR A 159 22.44 -0.82 8.59
C THR A 159 21.81 -1.55 9.78
N ALA A 160 21.52 -0.82 10.87
CA ALA A 160 20.79 -1.36 12.01
C ALA A 160 19.26 -1.46 11.78
N MET A 161 18.75 -1.01 10.63
CA MET A 161 17.32 -1.12 10.30
C MET A 161 17.01 -2.54 9.82
N GLN A 162 16.54 -3.38 10.73
CA GLN A 162 16.16 -4.76 10.44
C GLN A 162 14.86 -4.88 9.62
N SER A 163 14.65 -6.06 9.04
CA SER A 163 13.39 -6.46 8.41
C SER A 163 12.31 -6.73 9.46
N PHE A 164 11.06 -6.32 9.15
CA PHE A 164 9.87 -6.60 9.96
C PHE A 164 8.90 -7.56 9.23
N GLU A 165 9.43 -8.53 8.49
CA GLU A 165 8.66 -9.57 7.80
C GLU A 165 7.71 -10.37 8.70
N SER A 166 7.95 -10.40 10.02
CA SER A 166 7.06 -11.04 10.99
C SER A 166 5.73 -10.32 11.18
N LEU A 167 5.62 -9.04 10.80
CA LEU A 167 4.37 -8.30 10.80
C LEU A 167 3.57 -8.60 9.52
N THR A 168 2.24 -8.60 9.66
CA THR A 168 1.33 -8.71 8.53
C THR A 168 1.42 -7.47 7.64
N ASP A 169 1.01 -7.60 6.38
CA ASP A 169 1.04 -6.45 5.46
C ASP A 169 0.11 -5.32 5.93
N GLU A 170 -1.02 -5.66 6.56
CA GLU A 170 -1.95 -4.69 7.15
C GLU A 170 -1.25 -3.86 8.25
N GLU A 171 -0.54 -4.51 9.17
CA GLU A 171 0.23 -3.85 10.23
C GLU A 171 1.37 -2.97 9.69
N ILE A 172 2.04 -3.41 8.63
CA ILE A 172 3.13 -2.63 8.03
C ILE A 172 2.56 -1.41 7.29
N TRP A 173 1.39 -1.54 6.66
CA TRP A 173 0.69 -0.40 6.07
C TRP A 173 0.24 0.61 7.13
N ASP A 174 -0.27 0.14 8.27
CA ASP A 174 -0.61 0.98 9.42
C ASP A 174 0.62 1.77 9.92
N LEU A 175 1.75 1.09 10.10
CA LEU A 175 3.03 1.71 10.47
C LEU A 175 3.49 2.73 9.44
N ALA A 176 3.47 2.38 8.16
CA ALA A 176 3.95 3.24 7.08
C ALA A 176 3.16 4.55 6.98
N PHE A 177 1.83 4.46 7.09
CA PHE A 177 0.96 5.64 7.10
C PHE A 177 1.14 6.45 8.39
N TYR A 178 1.29 5.80 9.55
CA TYR A 178 1.57 6.48 10.80
C TYR A 178 2.90 7.24 10.77
N ILE A 179 4.00 6.63 10.33
CA ILE A 179 5.30 7.31 10.17
C ILE A 179 5.17 8.53 9.26
N LYS A 180 4.40 8.40 8.18
CA LYS A 180 4.16 9.51 7.26
C LYS A 180 3.30 10.62 7.86
N SER A 181 2.47 10.34 8.87
CA SER A 181 1.64 11.32 9.58
C SER A 181 2.44 12.18 10.57
N LEU A 182 3.53 11.64 11.16
CA LEU A 182 4.29 12.26 12.25
C LEU A 182 4.76 13.71 12.00
N ARG A 183 5.04 14.09 10.75
CA ARG A 183 5.49 15.46 10.42
C ARG A 183 4.37 16.48 10.29
N PHE A 184 3.10 16.06 10.34
CA PHE A 184 1.97 16.95 10.14
C PHE A 184 1.30 17.26 11.48
N GLU A 185 1.18 18.55 11.77
CA GLU A 185 0.29 19.05 12.80
C GLU A 185 -1.04 19.44 12.15
N THR A 186 -2.15 18.82 12.54
CA THR A 186 -3.49 19.29 12.14
C THR A 186 -4.00 20.30 13.16
N LYS A 187 -4.04 21.58 12.79
CA LYS A 187 -4.61 22.67 13.60
C LYS A 187 -6.11 22.84 13.37
N ALA A 188 -6.89 21.80 13.59
CA ALA A 188 -8.35 21.90 13.59
C ALA A 188 -8.87 21.54 14.98
N ASP A 189 -9.61 22.46 15.58
CA ASP A 189 -10.05 22.37 16.97
C ASP A 189 -11.19 21.34 17.18
N ASN A 190 -11.67 20.67 16.12
CA ASN A 190 -12.70 19.63 16.19
C ASN A 190 -12.48 18.46 15.20
N GLU A 191 -12.77 17.23 15.65
CA GLU A 191 -12.62 16.00 14.85
C GLU A 191 -13.57 15.94 13.66
N SER A 192 -14.79 16.48 13.79
CA SER A 192 -15.80 16.48 12.73
C SER A 192 -15.39 17.33 11.52
N GLY A 193 -14.72 18.47 11.74
CA GLY A 193 -14.20 19.31 10.66
C GLY A 193 -13.04 18.64 9.91
N LEU A 194 -12.18 17.90 10.62
CA LEU A 194 -11.09 17.14 10.01
C LEU A 194 -11.61 16.01 9.12
N GLN A 195 -12.65 15.30 9.56
CA GLN A 195 -13.25 14.22 8.78
C GLN A 195 -13.89 14.74 7.47
N GLN A 196 -14.61 15.87 7.54
CA GLN A 196 -15.18 16.48 6.34
C GLN A 196 -14.10 16.94 5.35
N LEU A 197 -13.01 17.54 5.87
CA LEU A 197 -11.87 17.94 5.04
C LEU A 197 -11.18 16.72 4.42
N PHE A 198 -11.14 15.58 5.13
CA PHE A 198 -10.59 14.34 4.62
C PHE A 198 -11.41 13.82 3.45
N GLU A 199 -12.73 13.75 3.60
CA GLU A 199 -13.62 13.30 2.52
C GLU A 199 -13.49 14.18 1.26
N GLN A 200 -13.39 15.51 1.43
CA GLN A 200 -13.16 16.44 0.33
C GLN A 200 -11.78 16.25 -0.32
N ALA A 201 -10.74 16.04 0.48
CA ALA A 201 -9.38 15.82 -0.01
C ALA A 201 -9.21 14.45 -0.69
N ASN A 202 -9.95 13.44 -0.25
CA ASN A 202 -9.92 12.09 -0.77
C ASN A 202 -10.78 11.93 -2.03
N ALA A 203 -11.85 12.71 -2.21
CA ALA A 203 -12.71 12.62 -3.40
C ALA A 203 -11.98 12.68 -4.77
N PRO A 204 -10.97 13.55 -4.99
CA PRO A 204 -10.28 13.63 -6.28
C PRO A 204 -9.15 12.61 -6.45
N VAL A 205 -8.79 11.83 -5.43
CA VAL A 205 -7.69 10.85 -5.47
C VAL A 205 -8.21 9.47 -5.04
N ASN A 206 -7.36 8.44 -5.11
CA ASN A 206 -7.67 7.14 -4.52
C ASN A 206 -6.56 6.68 -3.55
N LEU A 207 -6.84 5.63 -2.78
CA LEU A 207 -5.90 5.10 -1.79
C LEU A 207 -4.58 4.63 -2.42
N GLN A 208 -4.60 4.15 -3.66
CA GLN A 208 -3.38 3.78 -4.37
C GLN A 208 -2.52 5.01 -4.68
N GLU A 209 -3.10 6.10 -5.16
CA GLU A 209 -2.38 7.38 -5.34
C GLU A 209 -1.83 7.87 -3.99
N VAL A 210 -2.61 7.82 -2.91
CA VAL A 210 -2.15 8.25 -1.58
C VAL A 210 -1.01 7.37 -1.07
N ALA A 211 -1.07 6.06 -1.28
CA ALA A 211 -0.04 5.13 -0.85
C ALA A 211 1.26 5.27 -1.67
N THR A 212 1.16 5.50 -2.98
CA THR A 212 2.31 5.41 -3.90
C THR A 212 2.99 6.74 -4.18
N LEU A 213 2.26 7.86 -4.19
CA LEU A 213 2.82 9.18 -4.47
C LEU A 213 3.54 9.78 -3.25
N SER A 214 4.66 10.44 -3.50
CA SER A 214 5.32 11.31 -2.53
C SER A 214 4.42 12.50 -2.18
N ASP A 215 4.77 13.28 -1.15
CA ASP A 215 3.99 14.48 -0.86
C ASP A 215 4.12 15.52 -1.97
N VAL A 216 5.30 15.61 -2.62
CA VAL A 216 5.54 16.52 -3.74
C VAL A 216 4.66 16.13 -4.93
N GLU A 217 4.61 14.86 -5.26
CA GLU A 217 3.78 14.34 -6.35
C GLU A 217 2.29 14.48 -6.02
N LEU A 218 1.88 14.16 -4.79
CA LEU A 218 0.48 14.25 -4.36
C LEU A 218 0.01 15.71 -4.29
N LEU A 219 0.85 16.66 -3.87
CA LEU A 219 0.52 18.09 -3.93
C LEU A 219 0.29 18.54 -5.37
N LYS A 220 1.19 18.17 -6.29
CA LYS A 220 1.05 18.50 -7.71
C LYS A 220 -0.23 17.92 -8.32
N ARG A 221 -0.67 16.76 -7.81
CA ARG A 221 -1.94 16.11 -8.18
C ARG A 221 -3.18 16.82 -7.62
N LEU A 222 -3.07 17.47 -6.47
CA LEU A 222 -4.17 18.17 -5.79
C LEU A 222 -4.29 19.65 -6.21
N GLU A 223 -3.18 20.32 -6.53
CA GLU A 223 -3.12 21.77 -6.81
C GLU A 223 -4.07 22.28 -7.91
N PRO A 224 -4.26 21.59 -9.05
CA PRO A 224 -5.15 22.08 -10.12
C PRO A 224 -6.59 22.32 -9.66
N ASP A 225 -7.05 21.53 -8.69
CA ASP A 225 -8.45 21.49 -8.24
C ASP A 225 -8.64 22.01 -6.81
N ASN A 226 -7.58 22.49 -6.13
CA ASN A 226 -7.63 22.75 -4.70
C ASN A 226 -6.76 23.93 -4.22
N LYS A 227 -7.42 25.05 -3.89
CA LYS A 227 -6.78 26.25 -3.30
C LYS A 227 -6.12 26.01 -1.93
N ASN A 228 -6.44 24.90 -1.28
CA ASN A 228 -5.93 24.48 0.03
C ASN A 228 -5.16 23.14 -0.05
N ALA A 229 -4.48 22.84 -1.17
CA ALA A 229 -3.78 21.57 -1.41
C ALA A 229 -2.87 21.12 -0.25
N LYS A 230 -2.20 22.05 0.45
CA LYS A 230 -1.36 21.74 1.62
C LYS A 230 -2.15 21.20 2.81
N LEU A 231 -3.32 21.77 3.09
CA LEU A 231 -4.20 21.28 4.15
C LEU A 231 -4.78 19.92 3.76
N SER A 232 -5.18 19.75 2.50
CA SER A 232 -5.67 18.46 2.00
C SER A 232 -4.62 17.37 2.06
N LEU A 233 -3.35 17.66 1.72
CA LEU A 233 -2.24 16.73 1.93
C LEU A 233 -2.12 16.37 3.41
N ALA A 234 -2.06 17.35 4.31
CA ALA A 234 -1.90 17.09 5.74
C ALA A 234 -3.03 16.20 6.28
N VAL A 235 -4.27 16.46 5.86
CA VAL A 235 -5.44 15.67 6.25
C VAL A 235 -5.40 14.26 5.65
N LEU A 236 -5.04 14.07 4.37
CA LEU A 236 -4.84 12.75 3.77
C LEU A 236 -3.74 11.92 4.46
N ARG A 237 -2.82 12.57 5.16
CA ARG A 237 -1.70 11.94 5.86
C ARG A 237 -1.97 11.69 7.34
N THR A 238 -2.95 12.36 7.94
CA THR A 238 -3.22 12.32 9.38
C THR A 238 -4.61 11.81 9.74
N GLN A 239 -5.52 11.80 8.77
CA GLN A 239 -6.88 11.31 8.93
C GLN A 239 -7.09 10.08 8.07
N PHE A 240 -8.05 9.28 8.50
CA PHE A 240 -8.52 8.11 7.80
C PHE A 240 -10.04 8.02 8.04
N PRO A 241 -10.81 7.32 7.20
CA PRO A 241 -12.26 7.20 7.40
C PRO A 241 -12.54 6.68 8.81
N GLN A 242 -13.28 7.41 9.66
CA GLN A 242 -13.62 6.96 11.02
C GLN A 242 -14.29 5.57 11.06
N ASP A 243 -14.83 5.18 9.91
CA ASP A 243 -15.43 3.89 9.59
C ASP A 243 -14.43 2.87 9.01
N VAL A 244 -13.11 2.88 9.33
CA VAL A 244 -12.21 1.76 8.93
C VAL A 244 -12.67 0.43 9.55
N ASN A 245 -13.33 0.49 10.71
CA ASN A 245 -14.08 -0.65 11.27
C ASN A 245 -15.38 -0.98 10.50
N ARG A 246 -15.67 -0.31 9.37
CA ARG A 246 -16.81 -0.51 8.48
C ARG A 246 -16.46 -0.58 6.99
N VAL A 247 -15.22 -0.82 6.59
CA VAL A 247 -15.10 -1.68 5.40
C VAL A 247 -15.45 -3.06 5.95
N SER A 248 -16.73 -3.44 5.81
CA SER A 248 -17.15 -4.77 6.21
C SER A 248 -16.17 -5.76 5.59
N THR A 249 -15.84 -6.85 6.29
CA THR A 249 -14.99 -7.89 5.67
C THR A 249 -15.63 -8.39 4.35
N LEU A 250 -16.95 -8.23 4.22
CA LEU A 250 -17.69 -8.37 2.97
C LEU A 250 -17.34 -7.31 1.90
N ASP A 251 -17.16 -6.05 2.26
CA ASP A 251 -16.68 -5.02 1.32
C ASP A 251 -15.23 -5.28 0.89
N ARG A 252 -14.37 -5.78 1.79
CA ARG A 252 -13.03 -6.30 1.43
C ARG A 252 -13.14 -7.43 0.40
N ALA A 253 -14.02 -8.40 0.62
CA ALA A 253 -14.27 -9.49 -0.33
C ALA A 253 -14.70 -8.96 -1.70
N LYS A 254 -15.58 -7.95 -1.75
CA LYS A 254 -16.02 -7.32 -3.01
C LYS A 254 -14.88 -6.62 -3.73
N THR A 255 -14.05 -5.88 -3.01
CA THR A 255 -12.88 -5.21 -3.59
C THR A 255 -11.92 -6.23 -4.20
N TYR A 256 -11.60 -7.29 -3.48
CA TYR A 256 -10.75 -8.36 -4.00
C TYR A 256 -11.36 -9.06 -5.22
N LEU A 257 -12.67 -9.35 -5.24
CA LEU A 257 -13.31 -9.93 -6.41
C LEU A 257 -13.30 -8.99 -7.64
N LYS A 258 -13.46 -7.68 -7.43
CA LYS A 258 -13.34 -6.69 -8.51
C LYS A 258 -11.92 -6.62 -9.06
N ASN A 259 -10.91 -6.62 -8.18
CA ASN A 259 -9.51 -6.66 -8.58
C ASN A 259 -9.17 -7.96 -9.32
N ALA A 260 -9.69 -9.09 -8.84
CA ALA A 260 -9.52 -10.38 -9.50
C ALA A 260 -10.08 -10.34 -10.94
N LEU A 261 -11.26 -9.75 -11.14
CA LEU A 261 -11.85 -9.57 -12.48
C LEU A 261 -11.00 -8.66 -13.36
N GLN A 262 -10.55 -7.52 -12.83
CA GLN A 262 -9.68 -6.60 -13.55
C GLN A 262 -8.38 -7.30 -13.98
N ASN A 263 -7.67 -7.92 -13.04
CA ASN A 263 -6.44 -8.66 -13.31
C ASN A 263 -6.65 -9.80 -14.31
N TYR A 264 -7.80 -10.49 -14.23
CA TYR A 264 -8.11 -11.55 -15.18
C TYR A 264 -8.34 -11.03 -16.61
N THR A 265 -9.05 -9.90 -16.73
CA THR A 265 -9.38 -9.30 -18.03
C THR A 265 -8.16 -8.68 -18.71
N THR A 266 -7.20 -8.17 -17.93
CA THR A 266 -5.90 -7.65 -18.41
C THR A 266 -4.86 -8.75 -18.70
N GLY A 267 -5.11 -9.99 -18.27
CA GLY A 267 -4.23 -11.14 -18.53
C GLY A 267 -3.26 -11.47 -17.37
N SER A 268 -3.33 -10.73 -16.27
CA SER A 268 -2.57 -10.95 -15.03
C SER A 268 -3.17 -12.10 -14.19
N TYR A 269 -3.10 -13.33 -14.72
CA TYR A 269 -3.77 -14.50 -14.12
C TYR A 269 -3.28 -14.86 -12.71
N SER A 270 -2.00 -14.63 -12.38
CA SER A 270 -1.47 -14.91 -11.04
C SER A 270 -2.09 -13.97 -10.01
N SER A 271 -2.05 -12.66 -10.27
CA SER A 271 -2.68 -11.65 -9.42
C SER A 271 -4.19 -11.86 -9.29
N ALA A 272 -4.87 -12.25 -10.39
CA ALA A 272 -6.28 -12.60 -10.35
C ALA A 272 -6.57 -13.77 -9.40
N ARG A 273 -5.70 -14.78 -9.36
CA ARG A 273 -5.82 -15.91 -8.44
C ARG A 273 -5.58 -15.49 -6.99
N GLU A 274 -4.56 -14.67 -6.75
CA GLU A 274 -4.23 -14.16 -5.42
C GLU A 274 -5.36 -13.31 -4.85
N ASP A 275 -5.91 -12.38 -5.65
CA ASP A 275 -7.06 -11.58 -5.25
C ASP A 275 -8.29 -12.45 -4.99
N ALA A 276 -8.58 -13.45 -5.83
CA ALA A 276 -9.70 -14.36 -5.59
C ALA A 276 -9.53 -15.21 -4.33
N LEU A 277 -8.30 -15.56 -3.95
CA LEU A 277 -7.99 -16.21 -2.69
C LEU A 277 -8.17 -15.26 -1.51
N ALA A 278 -7.62 -14.06 -1.61
CA ALA A 278 -7.70 -13.05 -0.57
C ALA A 278 -9.15 -12.59 -0.33
N ALA A 279 -9.99 -12.55 -1.37
CA ALA A 279 -11.43 -12.30 -1.24
C ALA A 279 -12.10 -13.24 -0.22
N TYR A 280 -11.67 -14.50 -0.17
CA TYR A 280 -12.17 -15.48 0.79
C TYR A 280 -11.51 -15.31 2.16
N LEU A 281 -10.18 -15.41 2.25
CA LEU A 281 -9.46 -15.46 3.53
C LEU A 281 -9.54 -14.15 4.32
N GLU A 282 -9.44 -13.02 3.62
CA GLU A 282 -9.42 -11.71 4.27
C GLU A 282 -10.80 -11.04 4.29
N GLY A 283 -11.74 -11.58 3.51
CA GLY A 283 -13.07 -11.00 3.35
C GLY A 283 -14.19 -11.88 3.92
N ILE A 284 -14.36 -13.09 3.40
CA ILE A 284 -15.44 -13.99 3.80
C ILE A 284 -15.17 -14.66 5.15
N GLU A 285 -14.00 -15.27 5.31
CA GLU A 285 -13.62 -16.10 6.47
C GLU A 285 -13.83 -15.38 7.82
N PRO A 286 -13.45 -14.10 8.01
CA PRO A 286 -13.68 -13.40 9.28
C PRO A 286 -15.16 -13.24 9.65
N SER A 287 -16.05 -13.26 8.66
CA SER A 287 -17.50 -13.16 8.84
C SER A 287 -18.22 -14.52 8.82
N GLU A 288 -17.51 -15.62 8.51
CA GLU A 288 -18.11 -16.93 8.28
C GLU A 288 -18.89 -17.43 9.50
N ALA A 289 -18.33 -17.31 10.70
CA ALA A 289 -18.99 -17.76 11.94
C ALA A 289 -20.35 -17.04 12.14
N ARG A 290 -20.40 -15.73 11.86
CA ARG A 290 -21.62 -14.93 11.98
C ARG A 290 -22.61 -15.24 10.86
N LEU A 291 -22.13 -15.42 9.63
CA LEU A 291 -22.97 -15.83 8.50
C LEU A 291 -23.61 -17.20 8.75
N LYS A 292 -22.82 -18.16 9.22
CA LYS A 292 -23.25 -19.52 9.56
C LYS A 292 -24.26 -19.53 10.70
N ALA A 293 -24.12 -18.64 11.68
CA ALA A 293 -25.11 -18.48 12.74
C ALA A 293 -26.46 -17.92 12.25
N ASN A 294 -26.48 -17.14 11.16
CA ASN A 294 -27.70 -16.56 10.59
C ASN A 294 -28.34 -17.47 9.53
N ASP A 295 -27.55 -18.03 8.62
CA ASP A 295 -27.98 -18.96 7.57
C ASP A 295 -26.82 -19.88 7.15
N PRO A 296 -26.73 -21.11 7.70
CA PRO A 296 -25.72 -22.09 7.34
C PRO A 296 -25.79 -22.53 5.87
N ALA A 297 -26.99 -22.63 5.30
CA ALA A 297 -27.17 -23.10 3.93
C ALA A 297 -26.72 -22.05 2.92
N PHE A 298 -26.98 -20.77 3.19
CA PHE A 298 -26.43 -19.66 2.43
C PHE A 298 -24.91 -19.61 2.53
N THR A 299 -24.35 -19.75 3.73
CA THR A 299 -22.90 -19.71 3.97
C THR A 299 -22.17 -20.79 3.16
N ALA A 300 -22.69 -22.03 3.16
CA ALA A 300 -22.14 -23.12 2.34
C ALA A 300 -22.20 -22.84 0.83
N ARG A 301 -23.28 -22.20 0.33
CA ARG A 301 -23.36 -21.80 -1.08
C ARG A 301 -22.34 -20.70 -1.41
N LEU A 302 -22.14 -19.74 -0.50
CA LEU A 302 -21.16 -18.66 -0.68
C LEU A 302 -19.74 -19.23 -0.75
N GLU A 303 -19.38 -20.12 0.17
CA GLU A 303 -18.09 -20.84 0.14
C GLU A 303 -17.87 -21.59 -1.18
N GLN A 304 -18.89 -22.32 -1.65
CA GLN A 304 -18.84 -23.01 -2.94
C GLN A 304 -18.66 -22.05 -4.12
N GLN A 305 -19.33 -20.89 -4.09
CA GLN A 305 -19.16 -19.88 -5.13
C GLN A 305 -17.74 -19.30 -5.12
N MET A 306 -17.19 -18.98 -3.95
CA MET A 306 -15.80 -18.51 -3.82
C MET A 306 -14.79 -19.56 -4.30
N PHE A 307 -15.02 -20.84 -3.98
CA PHE A 307 -14.22 -21.94 -4.50
C PHE A 307 -14.30 -22.04 -6.02
N LYS A 308 -15.51 -21.97 -6.59
CA LYS A 308 -15.75 -22.03 -8.03
C LYS A 308 -15.05 -20.89 -8.78
N ILE A 309 -15.11 -19.66 -8.26
CA ILE A 309 -14.39 -18.50 -8.81
C ILE A 309 -12.88 -18.77 -8.88
N ARG A 310 -12.27 -19.26 -7.78
CA ARG A 310 -10.84 -19.60 -7.78
C ARG A 310 -10.51 -20.69 -8.80
N GLN A 311 -11.34 -21.72 -8.88
CA GLN A 311 -11.14 -22.84 -9.78
C GLN A 311 -11.18 -22.42 -11.26
N ILE A 312 -12.16 -21.62 -11.68
CA ILE A 312 -12.26 -21.17 -13.08
C ILE A 312 -11.14 -20.18 -13.46
N ILE A 313 -10.66 -19.39 -12.50
CA ILE A 313 -9.50 -18.51 -12.69
C ILE A 313 -8.24 -19.36 -12.91
N GLU A 314 -8.02 -20.36 -12.05
CA GLU A 314 -6.88 -21.28 -12.13
C GLU A 314 -6.89 -22.09 -13.44
N GLN A 315 -8.07 -22.48 -13.92
CA GLN A 315 -8.25 -23.18 -15.20
C GLN A 315 -8.15 -22.28 -16.43
N LYS A 316 -7.96 -20.96 -16.27
CA LYS A 316 -7.93 -19.98 -17.36
C LYS A 316 -9.16 -20.12 -18.29
N ALA A 317 -10.34 -20.24 -17.69
CA ALA A 317 -11.61 -20.34 -18.40
C ALA A 317 -11.89 -19.13 -19.32
N GLU A 318 -12.96 -19.21 -20.11
CA GLU A 318 -13.39 -18.08 -20.95
C GLU A 318 -13.67 -16.83 -20.12
N LYS A 319 -13.25 -15.64 -20.58
CA LYS A 319 -13.42 -14.37 -19.85
C LYS A 319 -14.87 -14.10 -19.44
N SER A 320 -15.82 -14.37 -20.34
CA SER A 320 -17.27 -14.22 -20.11
C SER A 320 -17.76 -15.08 -18.93
N LYS A 321 -17.22 -16.30 -18.81
CA LYS A 321 -17.54 -17.22 -17.72
C LYS A 321 -16.96 -16.75 -16.40
N VAL A 322 -15.72 -16.26 -16.38
CA VAL A 322 -15.10 -15.72 -15.16
C VAL A 322 -15.84 -14.48 -14.67
N GLU A 323 -16.17 -13.57 -15.57
CA GLU A 323 -16.97 -12.38 -15.27
C GLU A 323 -18.34 -12.75 -14.67
N THR A 324 -19.04 -13.70 -15.28
CA THR A 324 -20.33 -14.19 -14.77
C THR A 324 -20.24 -14.71 -13.34
N GLU A 325 -19.24 -15.57 -13.06
CA GLU A 325 -19.12 -16.18 -11.74
C GLU A 325 -18.61 -15.20 -10.67
N ILE A 326 -17.76 -14.24 -11.04
CA ILE A 326 -17.37 -13.16 -10.14
C ILE A 326 -18.58 -12.27 -9.81
N ASN A 327 -19.39 -11.91 -10.80
CA ASN A 327 -20.61 -11.13 -10.57
C ASN A 327 -21.60 -11.88 -9.67
N ASN A 328 -21.79 -13.18 -9.88
CA ASN A 328 -22.57 -14.02 -8.96
C ASN A 328 -22.00 -13.99 -7.53
N GLY A 329 -20.67 -14.03 -7.39
CA GLY A 329 -20.00 -13.90 -6.09
C GLY A 329 -20.27 -12.54 -5.42
N LEU A 330 -20.17 -11.45 -6.17
CA LEU A 330 -20.47 -10.09 -5.69
C LEU A 330 -21.93 -9.97 -5.21
N ASP A 331 -22.88 -10.50 -5.99
CA ASP A 331 -24.30 -10.52 -5.62
C ASP A 331 -24.56 -11.30 -4.33
N MET A 332 -23.89 -12.44 -4.15
CA MET A 332 -23.98 -13.21 -2.91
C MET A 332 -23.36 -12.44 -1.74
N ILE A 333 -22.25 -11.75 -1.93
CA ILE A 333 -21.65 -10.95 -0.85
C ILE A 333 -22.59 -9.81 -0.42
N ASP A 334 -23.30 -9.18 -1.35
CA ASP A 334 -24.31 -8.17 -1.00
C ASP A 334 -25.50 -8.79 -0.24
N GLN A 335 -25.91 -10.02 -0.57
CA GLN A 335 -26.91 -10.76 0.21
C GLN A 335 -26.40 -11.09 1.62
N ALA A 336 -25.12 -11.48 1.75
CA ALA A 336 -24.48 -11.72 3.02
C ALA A 336 -24.51 -10.47 3.92
N GLY A 337 -24.29 -9.29 3.33
CA GLY A 337 -24.41 -8.00 4.01
C GLY A 337 -25.81 -7.76 4.57
N LYS A 338 -26.85 -8.02 3.79
CA LYS A 338 -28.25 -7.89 4.22
C LYS A 338 -28.61 -8.87 5.34
N LEU A 339 -28.22 -10.15 5.20
CA LEU A 339 -28.42 -11.19 6.22
C LEU A 339 -27.81 -10.80 7.56
N MET A 340 -26.69 -10.08 7.55
CA MET A 340 -26.01 -9.62 8.76
C MET A 340 -26.63 -8.34 9.36
N GLN A 341 -27.38 -7.56 8.59
CA GLN A 341 -28.10 -6.35 9.03
C GLN A 341 -29.51 -6.65 9.57
N ASP A 342 -30.18 -7.70 9.08
CA ASP A 342 -31.63 -7.91 9.27
C ASP A 342 -32.08 -8.53 10.62
N LYS A 343 -31.19 -8.69 11.61
CA LYS A 343 -31.62 -8.97 12.99
C LYS A 343 -30.82 -8.16 13.99
N LYS A 344 -31.50 -7.16 14.59
CA LYS A 344 -31.11 -6.60 15.88
C LYS A 344 -30.66 -7.73 16.79
N LEU A 345 -29.40 -7.68 17.21
CA LEU A 345 -28.73 -8.55 18.17
C LEU A 345 -29.75 -9.22 19.09
N ASN A 346 -29.99 -10.50 18.85
CA ASN A 346 -30.90 -11.29 19.65
C ASN A 346 -30.31 -11.33 21.07
N TYR A 347 -30.98 -10.67 22.01
CA TYR A 347 -30.58 -10.52 23.42
C TYR A 347 -30.10 -11.84 24.07
N TRP A 348 -30.63 -12.96 23.56
CA TRP A 348 -30.27 -14.32 23.93
C TRP A 348 -28.81 -14.73 23.65
N LEU A 349 -28.17 -14.19 22.61
CA LEU A 349 -26.78 -14.53 22.27
C LEU A 349 -25.79 -13.83 23.22
N SER A 350 -26.07 -12.56 23.56
CA SER A 350 -25.32 -11.82 24.58
C SER A 350 -25.48 -12.43 25.97
N PHE A 351 -26.69 -12.93 26.29
CA PHE A 351 -26.96 -13.65 27.53
C PHE A 351 -26.16 -14.97 27.62
N ALA A 352 -26.16 -15.78 26.57
CA ALA A 352 -25.43 -17.05 26.54
C ALA A 352 -23.90 -16.89 26.69
N LEU A 353 -23.31 -15.88 26.05
CA LEU A 353 -21.87 -15.58 26.16
C LEU A 353 -21.49 -15.02 27.55
N SER A 354 -22.40 -14.30 28.21
CA SER A 354 -22.16 -13.78 29.57
C SER A 354 -22.27 -14.85 30.65
N ALA A 355 -23.09 -15.89 30.45
CA ALA A 355 -23.28 -16.97 31.40
C ALA A 355 -22.10 -17.95 31.47
N SER A 356 -21.23 -17.98 30.44
CA SER A 356 -20.04 -18.85 30.40
C SER A 356 -18.86 -18.34 31.24
N ILE A 357 -18.97 -17.15 31.83
CA ILE A 357 -17.90 -16.50 32.63
C ILE A 357 -18.16 -16.63 34.14
N MET A 358 -19.32 -17.13 34.58
CA MET A 358 -19.70 -17.23 36.00
C MET A 358 -20.06 -18.64 36.50
N LEU A 359 -19.65 -19.70 35.79
CA LEU A 359 -19.65 -21.08 36.26
C LEU A 359 -18.30 -21.71 35.93
#